data_AF-A0A8E2LB87-F1
#
_entry.id   AF-A0A8E2LB87-F1
#
_cell.length_a   1.000
_cell.length_b   1.000
_cell.length_c   1.000
_cell.angle_alpha   90.00
_cell.angle_beta   90.00
_cell.angle_gamma   90.00
#
_symmetry.space_group_name_H-M   'P 1'
#
loop_
_entity.id
_entity.type
_entity.pdbx_description
1 polymer ?
#
loop_
_entity_poly.entity_id
_entity_poly.type
_entity_poly.pdbx_seq_one_letter_code
_entity_poly.pdbx_strand_id
1 'polypeptide(L)'
;MDNIELLNLVPKFLDFYNRANDEDISENQRWQLWEENYNFAAVPPGDEGRKIARDLFQRAWEKYHQHIDYLNRWEPSKKDIEATLTRIKYLLGYDKVIDLVVIYFVGFFENNAFVAPYDETRLALCLPVESKESSSGSFITLSHELTHIVHAKTANLTSQWERSVGSSILQEGLATQVSKYIVQNEPDEAYIEHRNGWLNECKLHRTDMIKGIIPYLEDSSSEAIHQFTFGNGTTNLEREAYFVGWEIVRYLLEQGVSFKQMASIQEEDIPNYLGEILVELNQWID
;
A
#
# COMPACT_ATOMS: atom_id res chain seq x y z
N MET A 1 23.88 -6.20 6.55
CA MET A 1 23.40 -4.91 6.03
C MET A 1 22.41 -5.25 4.93
N ASP A 2 21.27 -4.56 4.87
CA ASP A 2 20.26 -4.82 3.84
C ASP A 2 20.75 -4.39 2.46
N ASN A 3 20.29 -5.09 1.41
CA ASN A 3 20.69 -4.83 0.03
C ASN A 3 19.57 -4.08 -0.69
N ILE A 4 19.65 -2.75 -0.67
CA ILE A 4 18.67 -1.87 -1.32
C ILE A 4 19.26 -1.34 -2.63
N GLU A 5 18.65 -1.72 -3.75
CA GLU A 5 18.90 -1.17 -5.08
C GLU A 5 17.87 -0.07 -5.37
N LEU A 6 18.31 1.05 -5.95
CA LEU A 6 17.42 2.15 -6.33
C LEU A 6 17.36 2.26 -7.86
N LEU A 7 16.16 2.20 -8.41
CA LEU A 7 15.88 2.44 -9.82
C LEU A 7 15.06 3.72 -9.97
N ASN A 8 15.67 4.75 -10.55
CA ASN A 8 15.00 6.03 -10.78
C ASN A 8 14.48 6.13 -12.22
N LEU A 9 13.16 6.08 -12.40
CA LEU A 9 12.50 6.23 -13.71
C LEU A 9 12.13 7.69 -14.02
N VAL A 10 12.36 8.64 -13.12
CA VAL A 10 12.05 10.07 -13.34
C VAL A 10 12.76 10.64 -14.58
N PRO A 11 14.07 10.39 -14.83
CA PRO A 11 14.73 10.87 -16.04
C PRO A 11 14.09 10.32 -17.33
N LYS A 12 13.66 9.07 -17.31
CA LYS A 12 12.96 8.43 -18.44
C LYS A 12 11.60 9.10 -18.68
N PHE A 13 10.86 9.40 -17.62
CA PHE A 13 9.61 10.17 -17.71
C PHE A 13 9.85 11.57 -18.27
N LEU A 14 10.86 12.28 -17.80
CA LEU A 14 11.17 13.65 -18.24
C LEU A 14 11.54 13.70 -19.72
N ASP A 15 12.31 12.73 -20.22
CA ASP A 15 12.59 12.59 -21.66
C ASP A 15 11.32 12.36 -22.48
N PHE A 16 10.45 11.44 -22.04
CA PHE A 16 9.12 11.25 -22.63
C PHE A 16 8.33 12.57 -22.66
N TYR A 17 8.20 13.23 -21.51
CA TYR A 17 7.37 14.41 -21.34
C TYR A 17 7.84 15.55 -22.25
N ASN A 18 9.16 15.80 -22.31
CA ASN A 18 9.75 16.80 -23.19
C ASN A 18 9.44 16.53 -24.68
N ARG A 19 9.43 15.26 -25.10
CA ARG A 19 9.08 14.89 -26.49
C ARG A 19 7.59 15.05 -26.77
N ALA A 20 6.74 14.77 -25.79
CA ALA A 20 5.29 14.80 -25.93
C ALA A 20 4.68 16.21 -25.75
N ASN A 21 5.46 17.18 -25.27
CA ASN A 21 5.03 18.54 -24.98
C ASN A 21 5.17 19.53 -26.16
N ASP A 22 5.19 19.01 -27.39
CA ASP A 22 5.12 19.82 -28.61
C ASP A 22 3.65 20.20 -28.92
N GLU A 23 3.42 21.41 -29.40
CA GLU A 23 2.09 21.93 -29.77
C GLU A 23 1.46 21.13 -30.92
N ASP A 24 2.28 20.53 -31.78
CA ASP A 24 1.84 19.75 -32.94
C ASP A 24 1.48 18.28 -32.60
N ILE A 25 1.70 17.84 -31.35
CA ILE A 25 1.45 16.47 -30.93
C ILE A 25 0.03 16.33 -30.37
N SER A 26 -0.78 15.54 -31.07
CA SER A 26 -2.12 15.16 -30.62
C SER A 26 -2.09 14.23 -29.41
N GLU A 27 -3.19 14.19 -28.66
CA GLU A 27 -3.34 13.33 -27.48
C GLU A 27 -3.04 11.84 -27.76
N ASN A 28 -3.48 11.33 -28.92
CA ASN A 28 -3.18 9.95 -29.34
C ASN A 28 -1.69 9.72 -29.54
N GLN A 29 -0.98 10.70 -30.14
CA GLN A 29 0.47 10.62 -30.32
C GLN A 29 1.19 10.72 -28.98
N ARG A 30 0.71 11.54 -28.03
CA ARG A 30 1.26 11.59 -26.66
C ARG A 30 1.17 10.24 -25.96
N TRP A 31 0.01 9.57 -26.07
CA TRP A 31 -0.17 8.24 -25.52
C TRP A 31 0.78 7.21 -26.15
N GLN A 32 0.94 7.22 -27.48
CA GLN A 32 1.91 6.35 -28.16
C GLN A 32 3.34 6.61 -27.67
N LEU A 33 3.73 7.89 -27.55
CA LEU A 33 5.03 8.27 -27.02
C LEU A 33 5.23 7.78 -25.57
N TRP A 34 4.18 7.82 -24.75
CA TRP A 34 4.22 7.28 -23.38
C TRP A 34 4.46 5.76 -23.39
N GLU A 35 3.74 5.01 -24.22
CA GLU A 35 3.90 3.55 -24.37
C GLU A 35 5.28 3.15 -24.91
N GLU A 36 5.86 3.97 -25.80
CA GLU A 36 7.17 3.68 -26.39
C GLU A 36 8.34 4.09 -25.50
N ASN A 37 8.23 5.23 -24.82
CA ASN A 37 9.37 5.88 -24.17
C ASN A 37 9.33 5.81 -22.65
N TYR A 38 8.21 5.44 -22.02
CA TYR A 38 8.09 5.36 -20.56
C TYR A 38 7.45 4.05 -20.08
N ASN A 39 6.17 3.84 -20.38
CA ASN A 39 5.39 2.60 -20.18
C ASN A 39 5.50 1.97 -18.78
N PHE A 40 5.28 2.77 -17.74
CA PHE A 40 5.30 2.29 -16.36
C PHE A 40 4.17 2.93 -15.55
N ALA A 41 3.29 2.11 -14.97
CA ALA A 41 2.15 2.57 -14.16
C ALA A 41 1.68 1.49 -13.18
N ALA A 42 1.04 1.93 -12.10
CA ALA A 42 0.39 1.08 -11.10
C ALA A 42 -0.99 0.60 -11.58
N VAL A 43 -1.01 -0.20 -12.64
CA VAL A 43 -2.24 -0.78 -13.21
C VAL A 43 -2.07 -2.29 -13.41
N PRO A 44 -3.16 -3.08 -13.46
CA PRO A 44 -3.08 -4.50 -13.80
C PRO A 44 -2.39 -4.74 -15.15
N PRO A 45 -1.76 -5.90 -15.37
CA PRO A 45 -1.22 -6.25 -16.68
C PRO A 45 -2.33 -6.52 -17.71
N GLY A 46 -2.01 -6.39 -19.00
CA GLY A 46 -2.91 -6.74 -20.11
C GLY A 46 -3.76 -5.58 -20.64
N ASP A 47 -4.73 -5.91 -21.50
CA ASP A 47 -5.51 -4.93 -22.26
C ASP A 47 -6.43 -4.07 -21.38
N GLU A 48 -6.94 -4.62 -20.28
CA GLU A 48 -7.77 -3.90 -19.33
C GLU A 48 -6.96 -2.82 -18.61
N GLY A 49 -5.81 -3.19 -18.03
CA GLY A 49 -4.93 -2.23 -17.40
C GLY A 49 -4.38 -1.19 -18.37
N ARG A 50 -4.12 -1.54 -19.64
CA ARG A 50 -3.75 -0.57 -20.68
C ARG A 50 -4.84 0.49 -20.90
N LYS A 51 -6.12 0.10 -20.90
CA LYS A 51 -7.25 1.05 -21.01
C LYS A 51 -7.33 1.96 -19.79
N ILE A 52 -7.17 1.40 -18.59
CA ILE A 52 -7.15 2.15 -17.33
C ILE A 52 -6.00 3.17 -17.34
N ALA A 53 -4.78 2.74 -17.71
CA ALA A 53 -3.61 3.60 -17.80
C ALA A 53 -3.83 4.75 -18.79
N ARG A 54 -4.47 4.49 -19.93
CA ARG A 54 -4.77 5.53 -20.92
C ARG A 54 -5.73 6.59 -20.37
N ASP A 55 -6.81 6.18 -19.72
CA ASP A 55 -7.77 7.10 -19.11
C ASP A 55 -7.09 7.95 -18.01
N LEU A 56 -6.33 7.30 -17.13
CA LEU A 56 -5.56 7.97 -16.08
C LEU A 56 -4.53 8.97 -16.65
N PHE A 57 -3.81 8.57 -17.70
CA PHE A 57 -2.85 9.42 -18.39
C PHE A 57 -3.50 10.70 -18.93
N GLN A 58 -4.64 10.57 -19.60
CA GLN A 58 -5.39 11.71 -20.14
C GLN A 58 -5.79 12.68 -19.02
N ARG A 59 -6.27 12.17 -17.88
CA ARG A 59 -6.63 12.98 -16.71
C ARG A 59 -5.44 13.62 -16.01
N ALA A 60 -4.26 13.01 -16.10
CA ALA A 60 -3.03 13.48 -15.45
C ALA A 60 -2.26 14.53 -16.26
N TRP A 61 -2.47 14.62 -17.58
CA TRP A 61 -1.61 15.40 -18.49
C TRP A 61 -1.39 16.86 -18.06
N GLU A 62 -2.47 17.58 -17.75
CA GLU A 62 -2.39 18.97 -17.30
C GLU A 62 -1.68 19.12 -15.94
N LYS A 63 -1.79 18.11 -15.07
CA LYS A 63 -1.14 18.11 -13.76
C LYS A 63 0.38 17.97 -13.88
N TYR A 64 0.89 17.28 -14.90
CA TYR A 64 2.35 17.17 -15.12
C TYR A 64 3.00 18.54 -15.33
N HIS A 65 2.37 19.42 -16.10
CA HIS A 65 2.85 20.79 -16.32
C HIS A 65 3.06 21.54 -14.99
N GLN A 66 2.14 21.36 -14.04
CA GLN A 66 2.19 22.02 -12.74
C GLN A 66 3.25 21.43 -11.79
N HIS A 67 3.79 20.25 -12.11
CA HIS A 67 4.72 19.50 -11.26
C HIS A 67 6.10 19.30 -11.90
N ILE A 68 6.30 19.67 -13.16
CA ILE A 68 7.53 19.39 -13.89
C ILE A 68 8.78 19.99 -13.23
N ASP A 69 8.68 21.20 -12.67
CA ASP A 69 9.77 21.85 -11.94
C ASP A 69 10.17 21.10 -10.66
N TYR A 70 9.22 20.44 -10.02
CA TYR A 70 9.51 19.57 -8.89
C TYR A 70 10.19 18.29 -9.37
N LEU A 71 9.65 17.63 -10.40
CA LEU A 71 10.22 16.39 -10.96
C LEU A 71 11.64 16.59 -11.47
N ASN A 72 11.94 17.74 -12.10
CA ASN A 72 13.29 18.09 -12.57
C ASN A 72 14.34 18.23 -11.45
N ARG A 73 13.91 18.46 -10.21
CA ARG A 73 14.80 18.64 -9.04
C ARG A 73 14.73 17.47 -8.07
N TRP A 74 13.87 16.49 -8.35
CA TRP A 74 13.64 15.37 -7.47
C TRP A 74 14.80 14.37 -7.57
N GLU A 75 15.26 13.88 -6.43
CA GLU A 75 16.33 12.88 -6.33
C GLU A 75 15.95 11.80 -5.32
N PRO A 76 16.26 10.53 -5.58
CA PRO A 76 15.97 9.44 -4.67
C PRO A 76 16.87 9.51 -3.42
N SER A 77 16.30 9.22 -2.25
CA SER A 77 17.04 9.19 -0.97
C SER A 77 17.10 7.76 -0.43
N LYS A 78 18.26 7.10 -0.60
CA LYS A 78 18.50 5.76 -0.03
C LYS A 78 18.43 5.75 1.50
N LYS A 79 18.92 6.84 2.12
CA LYS A 79 19.06 6.98 3.57
C LYS A 79 17.71 6.85 4.28
N ASP A 80 16.67 7.43 3.70
CA ASP A 80 15.32 7.43 4.27
C ASP A 80 14.69 6.03 4.25
N ILE A 81 14.90 5.29 3.16
CA ILE A 81 14.49 3.89 3.04
C ILE A 81 15.25 3.04 4.08
N GLU A 82 16.57 3.16 4.16
CA GLU A 82 17.41 2.39 5.09
C GLU A 82 17.02 2.63 6.55
N ALA A 83 16.80 3.90 6.92
CA ALA A 83 16.38 4.27 8.27
C ALA A 83 15.00 3.71 8.61
N THR A 84 14.04 3.83 7.68
CA THR A 84 12.66 3.34 7.86
C THR A 84 12.63 1.82 7.95
N LEU A 85 13.31 1.12 7.03
CA LEU A 85 13.41 -0.34 7.02
C LEU A 85 14.05 -0.87 8.31
N THR A 86 15.13 -0.23 8.79
CA THR A 86 15.78 -0.60 10.06
C THR A 86 14.80 -0.51 11.22
N ARG A 87 13.99 0.56 11.28
CA ARG A 87 13.01 0.74 12.36
C ARG A 87 11.88 -0.28 12.28
N ILE A 88 11.37 -0.59 11.09
CA ILE A 88 10.33 -1.61 10.90
C ILE A 88 10.85 -2.99 11.28
N LYS A 89 12.04 -3.37 10.80
CA LYS A 89 12.70 -4.63 11.18
C LYS A 89 12.83 -4.78 12.69
N TYR A 90 13.22 -3.71 13.39
CA TYR A 90 13.27 -3.70 14.84
C TYR A 90 11.89 -3.91 15.47
N LEU A 91 10.86 -3.19 15.01
CA LEU A 91 9.49 -3.29 15.55
C LEU A 91 8.87 -4.67 15.35
N LEU A 92 9.06 -5.26 14.17
CA LEU A 92 8.51 -6.58 13.83
C LEU A 92 9.41 -7.73 14.29
N GLY A 93 10.61 -7.45 14.80
CA GLY A 93 11.54 -8.45 15.29
C GLY A 93 12.22 -9.28 14.20
N TYR A 94 12.47 -8.70 13.02
CA TYR A 94 13.15 -9.35 11.90
C TYR A 94 14.61 -8.90 11.80
N ASP A 95 15.56 -9.83 11.89
CA ASP A 95 17.00 -9.54 11.96
C ASP A 95 17.81 -9.95 10.71
N LYS A 96 17.21 -10.74 9.81
CA LYS A 96 17.86 -11.19 8.58
C LYS A 96 17.96 -10.08 7.54
N VAL A 97 18.82 -10.30 6.54
CA VAL A 97 18.98 -9.39 5.39
C VAL A 97 17.72 -9.41 4.52
N ILE A 98 17.35 -8.24 4.01
CA ILE A 98 16.32 -8.05 2.99
C ILE A 98 17.00 -7.53 1.72
N ASP A 99 16.74 -8.24 0.62
CA ASP A 99 17.06 -7.81 -0.74
C ASP A 99 15.83 -7.12 -1.33
N LEU A 100 15.97 -5.83 -1.66
CA LEU A 100 14.85 -4.98 -2.11
C LEU A 100 15.30 -4.09 -3.26
N VAL A 101 14.46 -4.00 -4.29
CA VAL A 101 14.56 -2.95 -5.31
C VAL A 101 13.53 -1.87 -4.96
N VAL A 102 13.92 -0.60 -4.98
CA VAL A 102 12.97 0.51 -4.88
C VAL A 102 12.94 1.24 -6.22
N ILE A 103 11.78 1.21 -6.86
CA ILE A 103 11.53 1.84 -8.15
C ILE A 103 10.78 3.13 -7.92
N TYR A 104 11.42 4.25 -8.21
CA TYR A 104 10.77 5.56 -8.21
C TYR A 104 10.26 5.87 -9.60
N PHE A 105 8.98 6.20 -9.70
CA PHE A 105 8.33 6.43 -10.98
C PHE A 105 7.40 7.65 -10.90
N VAL A 106 7.11 8.24 -12.04
CA VAL A 106 6.04 9.24 -12.19
C VAL A 106 4.78 8.51 -12.66
N GLY A 107 3.78 8.44 -11.79
CA GLY A 107 2.47 7.87 -12.06
C GLY A 107 1.48 8.89 -12.60
N PHE A 108 0.20 8.66 -12.35
CA PHE A 108 -0.92 9.47 -12.83
C PHE A 108 -1.57 10.34 -11.73
N PHE A 109 -0.84 10.63 -10.64
CA PHE A 109 -1.35 11.34 -9.45
C PHE A 109 -2.44 10.60 -8.67
N GLU A 110 -2.42 9.28 -8.73
CA GLU A 110 -3.29 8.41 -7.91
C GLU A 110 -2.64 8.04 -6.56
N ASN A 111 -1.39 8.47 -6.33
CA ASN A 111 -0.57 8.17 -5.15
C ASN A 111 -0.47 6.67 -4.83
N ASN A 112 -0.58 5.83 -5.86
CA ASN A 112 -0.67 4.39 -5.70
C ASN A 112 0.74 3.76 -5.63
N ALA A 113 1.29 3.66 -4.43
CA ALA A 113 2.45 2.81 -4.17
C ALA A 113 2.05 1.33 -4.19
N PHE A 114 2.96 0.47 -4.59
CA PHE A 114 2.70 -0.97 -4.62
C PHE A 114 3.98 -1.79 -4.54
N VAL A 115 3.84 -3.05 -4.12
CA VAL A 115 4.90 -4.04 -4.15
C VAL A 115 4.61 -5.06 -5.25
N ALA A 116 5.61 -5.38 -6.06
CA ALA A 116 5.53 -6.40 -7.11
C ALA A 116 6.80 -7.26 -7.15
N PRO A 117 6.73 -8.50 -7.68
CA PRO A 117 7.94 -9.26 -7.99
C PRO A 117 8.83 -8.48 -8.97
N TYR A 118 10.13 -8.38 -8.67
CA TYR A 118 11.13 -7.80 -9.57
C TYR A 118 11.85 -8.88 -10.39
N ASP A 119 12.28 -9.93 -9.69
CA ASP A 119 12.84 -11.15 -10.27
C ASP A 119 12.45 -12.37 -9.41
N GLU A 120 13.05 -13.53 -9.67
CA GLU A 120 12.76 -14.79 -8.95
C GLU A 120 12.97 -14.70 -7.43
N THR A 121 13.75 -13.73 -6.96
CA THR A 121 14.22 -13.66 -5.57
C THR A 121 13.89 -12.34 -4.87
N ARG A 122 13.72 -11.25 -5.63
CA ARG A 122 13.57 -9.88 -5.11
C ARG A 122 12.19 -9.32 -5.41
N LEU A 123 11.71 -8.53 -4.46
CA LEU A 123 10.54 -7.67 -4.63
C LEU A 123 10.99 -6.26 -5.03
N ALA A 124 10.15 -5.57 -5.79
CA ALA A 124 10.23 -4.16 -6.07
C ALA A 124 9.16 -3.41 -5.27
N LEU A 125 9.58 -2.42 -4.49
CA LEU A 125 8.72 -1.38 -3.94
C LEU A 125 8.66 -0.23 -4.95
N CYS A 126 7.49 -0.01 -5.53
CA CYS A 126 7.24 1.02 -6.52
C CYS A 126 6.61 2.24 -5.86
N LEU A 127 7.29 3.38 -5.90
CA LEU A 127 6.86 4.63 -5.26
C LEU A 127 6.62 5.73 -6.30
N PRO A 128 5.37 6.24 -6.42
CA PRO A 128 5.09 7.40 -7.24
C PRO A 128 5.72 8.65 -6.61
N VAL A 129 6.37 9.48 -7.42
CA VAL A 129 7.07 10.68 -6.93
C VAL A 129 6.26 11.96 -7.09
N GLU A 130 5.23 11.95 -7.94
CA GLU A 130 4.49 13.14 -8.37
C GLU A 130 3.54 13.70 -7.31
N SER A 131 3.29 12.97 -6.24
CA SER A 131 2.42 13.42 -5.16
C SER A 131 3.09 14.53 -4.36
N LYS A 132 2.40 15.68 -4.22
CA LYS A 132 2.73 16.70 -3.21
C LYS A 132 2.18 16.29 -1.85
N GLU A 133 2.30 15.02 -1.49
CA GLU A 133 2.07 14.68 -0.09
C GLU A 133 3.03 15.49 0.76
N SER A 134 2.58 15.90 1.94
CA SER A 134 3.50 16.45 2.93
C SER A 134 4.68 15.49 3.07
N SER A 135 5.84 15.98 3.50
CA SER A 135 6.97 15.09 3.80
C SER A 135 6.53 13.90 4.66
N SER A 136 5.61 14.10 5.60
CA SER A 136 4.97 13.05 6.39
C SER A 136 4.17 12.02 5.58
N GLY A 137 3.36 12.42 4.59
CA GLY A 137 2.59 11.46 3.77
C GLY A 137 3.47 10.48 2.99
N SER A 138 4.55 10.98 2.39
CA SER A 138 5.54 10.12 1.72
C SER A 138 6.17 9.09 2.67
N PHE A 139 6.46 9.48 3.92
CA PHE A 139 6.98 8.57 4.94
C PHE A 139 5.92 7.60 5.49
N ILE A 140 4.64 7.98 5.53
CA ILE A 140 3.53 7.10 5.91
C ILE A 140 3.44 5.97 4.90
N THR A 141 3.34 6.29 3.62
CA THR A 141 3.26 5.31 2.52
C THR A 141 4.50 4.43 2.48
N LEU A 142 5.71 5.01 2.59
CA LEU A 142 6.95 4.22 2.67
C LEU A 142 6.93 3.25 3.86
N SER A 143 6.48 3.70 5.03
CA SER A 143 6.43 2.86 6.22
C SER A 143 5.40 1.73 6.09
N HIS A 144 4.25 2.02 5.48
CA HIS A 144 3.19 1.07 5.20
C HIS A 144 3.70 -0.06 4.29
N GLU A 145 4.25 0.28 3.13
CA GLU A 145 4.71 -0.72 2.14
C GLU A 145 5.91 -1.54 2.65
N LEU A 146 6.87 -0.90 3.32
CA LEU A 146 7.99 -1.64 3.93
C LEU A 146 7.52 -2.57 5.05
N THR A 147 6.41 -2.24 5.74
CA THR A 147 5.82 -3.13 6.74
C THR A 147 5.31 -4.41 6.09
N HIS A 148 4.64 -4.34 4.94
CA HIS A 148 4.25 -5.54 4.19
C HIS A 148 5.46 -6.40 3.82
N ILE A 149 6.53 -5.79 3.31
CA ILE A 149 7.76 -6.51 2.93
C ILE A 149 8.38 -7.24 4.12
N VAL A 150 8.51 -6.57 5.27
CA VAL A 150 9.09 -7.20 6.47
C VAL A 150 8.15 -8.26 7.04
N HIS A 151 6.85 -7.97 7.13
CA HIS A 151 5.84 -8.89 7.67
C HIS A 151 5.75 -10.18 6.85
N ALA A 152 5.83 -10.07 5.51
CA ALA A 152 5.89 -11.23 4.64
C ALA A 152 7.06 -12.19 4.99
N LYS A 153 8.20 -11.63 5.43
CA LYS A 153 9.36 -12.44 5.85
C LYS A 153 9.25 -12.96 7.29
N THR A 154 8.51 -12.31 8.18
CA THR A 154 8.35 -12.78 9.57
C THR A 154 7.31 -13.88 9.69
N ALA A 155 6.21 -13.78 8.95
CA ALA A 155 5.09 -14.71 9.00
C ALA A 155 5.11 -15.78 7.88
N ASN A 156 6.20 -15.82 7.08
CA ASN A 156 6.36 -16.67 5.89
C ASN A 156 5.17 -16.56 4.92
N LEU A 157 4.65 -15.34 4.75
CA LEU A 157 3.49 -15.09 3.91
C LEU A 157 3.81 -15.47 2.46
N THR A 158 2.93 -16.24 1.85
CA THR A 158 3.03 -16.58 0.44
C THR A 158 2.91 -15.30 -0.40
N SER A 159 3.77 -15.18 -1.43
CA SER A 159 3.68 -14.06 -2.38
C SER A 159 2.59 -14.27 -3.44
N GLN A 160 1.69 -15.22 -3.20
CA GLN A 160 0.60 -15.57 -4.13
C GLN A 160 -0.60 -14.65 -3.88
N TRP A 161 -1.44 -14.52 -4.89
CA TRP A 161 -2.66 -13.72 -4.80
C TRP A 161 -3.65 -14.33 -3.79
N GLU A 162 -3.63 -15.66 -3.63
CA GLU A 162 -4.50 -16.44 -2.75
C GLU A 162 -4.07 -16.33 -1.28
N ARG A 163 -4.43 -15.22 -0.63
CA ARG A 163 -4.37 -15.05 0.83
C ARG A 163 -5.76 -15.09 1.42
N SER A 164 -5.91 -15.45 2.69
CA SER A 164 -7.22 -15.41 3.36
C SER A 164 -7.65 -13.98 3.70
N VAL A 165 -8.95 -13.76 3.92
CA VAL A 165 -9.48 -12.47 4.41
C VAL A 165 -8.84 -12.13 5.75
N GLY A 166 -8.67 -13.11 6.64
CA GLY A 166 -7.95 -12.95 7.92
C GLY A 166 -6.51 -12.45 7.72
N SER A 167 -5.77 -13.07 6.80
CA SER A 167 -4.41 -12.63 6.47
C SER A 167 -4.38 -11.19 5.95
N SER A 168 -5.35 -10.80 5.13
CA SER A 168 -5.48 -9.44 4.63
C SER A 168 -5.73 -8.44 5.77
N ILE A 169 -6.66 -8.74 6.68
CA ILE A 169 -6.97 -7.90 7.86
C ILE A 169 -5.72 -7.63 8.68
N LEU A 170 -4.96 -8.67 9.05
CA LEU A 170 -3.77 -8.48 9.89
C LEU A 170 -2.65 -7.73 9.15
N GLN A 171 -2.43 -8.03 7.87
CA GLN A 171 -1.41 -7.36 7.06
C GLN A 171 -1.68 -5.85 6.95
N GLU A 172 -2.89 -5.46 6.56
CA GLU A 172 -3.27 -4.04 6.42
C GLU A 172 -3.31 -3.33 7.78
N GLY A 173 -3.81 -4.01 8.81
CA GLY A 173 -3.82 -3.49 10.19
C GLY A 173 -2.42 -3.20 10.72
N LEU A 174 -1.47 -4.11 10.50
CA LEU A 174 -0.08 -3.91 10.90
C LEU A 174 0.57 -2.78 10.11
N ALA A 175 0.41 -2.74 8.79
CA ALA A 175 1.02 -1.70 7.95
C ALA A 175 0.57 -0.29 8.36
N THR A 176 -0.72 -0.13 8.62
CA THR A 176 -1.32 1.15 9.01
C THR A 176 -0.91 1.56 10.43
N GLN A 177 -0.95 0.66 11.42
CA GLN A 177 -0.53 1.00 12.79
C GLN A 177 1.00 1.19 12.93
N VAL A 178 1.81 0.43 12.19
CA VAL A 178 3.27 0.64 12.17
C VAL A 178 3.60 1.99 11.53
N SER A 179 2.94 2.37 10.43
CA SER A 179 3.14 3.70 9.83
C SER A 179 2.83 4.82 10.82
N LYS A 180 1.74 4.71 11.60
CA LYS A 180 1.37 5.64 12.67
C LYS A 180 2.35 5.67 13.83
N TYR A 181 2.95 4.53 14.17
CA TYR A 181 3.96 4.46 15.20
C TYR A 181 5.27 5.17 14.80
N ILE A 182 5.64 5.04 13.52
CA ILE A 182 6.88 5.60 12.96
C ILE A 182 6.74 7.10 12.68
N VAL A 183 5.70 7.48 11.97
CA VAL A 183 5.35 8.87 11.63
C VAL A 183 4.27 9.31 12.59
N GLN A 184 4.61 10.19 13.53
CA GLN A 184 3.70 10.60 14.61
C GLN A 184 3.09 11.98 14.35
N ASN A 185 1.97 12.26 15.03
CA ASN A 185 1.26 13.54 15.07
C ASN A 185 0.45 13.91 13.83
N GLU A 186 0.29 13.01 12.85
CA GLU A 186 -0.75 13.15 11.82
C GLU A 186 -2.10 12.61 12.34
N PRO A 187 -3.24 13.13 11.83
CA PRO A 187 -4.56 12.59 12.14
C PRO A 187 -4.71 11.15 11.65
N ASP A 188 -5.63 10.37 12.24
CA ASP A 188 -5.85 8.96 11.89
C ASP A 188 -6.14 8.81 10.39
N GLU A 189 -6.88 9.76 9.82
CA GLU A 189 -7.23 9.83 8.42
C GLU A 189 -6.00 9.76 7.50
N ALA A 190 -4.87 10.34 7.90
CA ALA A 190 -3.65 10.31 7.09
C ALA A 190 -3.05 8.90 6.90
N TYR A 191 -3.40 7.93 7.75
CA TYR A 191 -2.83 6.56 7.70
C TYR A 191 -3.79 5.53 7.11
N ILE A 192 -5.10 5.78 7.14
CA ILE A 192 -6.12 4.75 6.85
C ILE A 192 -7.26 5.23 5.95
N GLU A 193 -7.44 6.55 5.76
CA GLU A 193 -8.61 7.05 5.05
C GLU A 193 -8.55 6.74 3.55
N HIS A 194 -9.57 6.04 3.04
CA HIS A 194 -9.69 5.74 1.62
C HIS A 194 -10.22 6.93 0.80
N ARG A 195 -11.26 7.57 1.31
CA ARG A 195 -11.90 8.78 0.76
C ARG A 195 -12.38 9.64 1.91
N ASN A 196 -12.50 10.95 1.69
CA ASN A 196 -12.95 11.88 2.71
C ASN A 196 -14.25 11.40 3.40
N GLY A 197 -14.19 11.24 4.73
CA GLY A 197 -15.29 10.81 5.58
C GLY A 197 -15.42 9.29 5.75
N TRP A 198 -14.66 8.49 4.99
CA TRP A 198 -14.76 7.03 5.02
C TRP A 198 -14.48 6.44 6.40
N LEU A 199 -13.46 6.96 7.11
CA LEU A 199 -13.10 6.45 8.43
C LEU A 199 -14.24 6.68 9.44
N ASN A 200 -14.90 7.83 9.36
CA ASN A 200 -16.03 8.14 10.23
C ASN A 200 -17.26 7.30 9.90
N GLU A 201 -17.50 7.04 8.60
CA GLU A 201 -18.56 6.14 8.15
C GLU A 201 -18.33 4.71 8.67
N CYS A 202 -17.10 4.18 8.57
CA CYS A 202 -16.75 2.87 9.12
C CYS A 202 -16.96 2.82 10.63
N LYS A 203 -16.60 3.88 11.37
CA LYS A 203 -16.84 3.96 12.83
C LYS A 203 -18.32 3.84 13.19
N LEU A 204 -19.24 4.33 12.36
CA LEU A 204 -20.70 4.20 12.60
C LEU A 204 -21.20 2.77 12.43
N HIS A 205 -20.52 1.97 11.62
CA HIS A 205 -20.87 0.57 11.32
C HIS A 205 -19.93 -0.44 12.00
N ARG A 206 -19.08 0.02 12.93
CA ARG A 206 -17.96 -0.74 13.51
C ARG A 206 -18.38 -2.13 14.01
N THR A 207 -19.40 -2.19 14.87
CA THR A 207 -19.88 -3.44 15.47
C THR A 207 -20.40 -4.42 14.41
N ASP A 208 -21.19 -3.92 13.45
CA ASP A 208 -21.77 -4.75 12.39
C ASP A 208 -20.69 -5.27 11.43
N MET A 209 -19.69 -4.44 11.11
CA MET A 209 -18.57 -4.81 10.26
C MET A 209 -17.68 -5.89 10.90
N ILE A 210 -17.34 -5.72 12.19
CA ILE A 210 -16.57 -6.70 12.95
C ILE A 210 -17.31 -8.03 13.03
N LYS A 211 -18.62 -8.03 13.32
CA LYS A 211 -19.42 -9.27 13.36
C LYS A 211 -19.55 -9.91 11.97
N GLY A 212 -19.75 -9.09 10.95
CA GLY A 212 -20.02 -9.53 9.58
C GLY A 212 -18.82 -10.20 8.91
N ILE A 213 -17.59 -9.78 9.25
CA ILE A 213 -16.38 -10.33 8.61
C ILE A 213 -15.93 -11.68 9.21
N ILE A 214 -16.30 -12.00 10.45
CA ILE A 214 -15.86 -13.22 11.16
C ILE A 214 -16.09 -14.52 10.36
N PRO A 215 -17.26 -14.75 9.72
CA PRO A 215 -17.49 -15.99 8.95
C PRO A 215 -16.57 -16.16 7.73
N TYR A 216 -15.87 -15.11 7.30
CA TYR A 216 -15.07 -15.10 6.09
C TYR A 216 -13.56 -15.17 6.35
N LEU A 217 -13.11 -15.24 7.61
CA LEU A 217 -11.68 -15.12 7.95
C LEU A 217 -10.79 -16.17 7.25
N GLU A 218 -11.31 -17.39 7.05
CA GLU A 218 -10.61 -18.47 6.35
C GLU A 218 -10.80 -18.43 4.83
N ASP A 219 -11.74 -17.63 4.32
CA ASP A 219 -12.03 -17.55 2.89
C ASP A 219 -10.84 -16.92 2.15
N SER A 220 -10.39 -17.59 1.08
CA SER A 220 -9.28 -17.19 0.22
C SER A 220 -9.71 -17.06 -1.25
N SER A 221 -11.01 -17.15 -1.53
CA SER A 221 -11.56 -16.97 -2.87
C SER A 221 -11.32 -15.54 -3.36
N SER A 222 -11.10 -15.40 -4.67
CA SER A 222 -10.93 -14.09 -5.30
C SER A 222 -12.09 -13.14 -5.04
N GLU A 223 -13.29 -13.70 -4.95
CA GLU A 223 -14.54 -13.02 -4.68
C GLU A 223 -14.56 -12.45 -3.27
N ALA A 224 -14.24 -13.25 -2.25
CA ALA A 224 -14.19 -12.79 -0.86
C ALA A 224 -13.09 -11.75 -0.65
N ILE A 225 -11.89 -11.99 -1.20
CA ILE A 225 -10.79 -11.03 -1.08
C ILE A 225 -11.15 -9.71 -1.76
N HIS A 226 -11.67 -9.75 -2.99
CA HIS A 226 -12.17 -8.54 -3.63
C HIS A 226 -13.24 -7.87 -2.76
N GLN A 227 -14.22 -8.62 -2.26
CA GLN A 227 -15.33 -8.07 -1.47
C GLN A 227 -14.84 -7.26 -0.27
N PHE A 228 -13.79 -7.71 0.43
CA PHE A 228 -13.34 -7.06 1.67
C PHE A 228 -12.19 -6.06 1.48
N THR A 229 -11.41 -6.13 0.38
CA THR A 229 -10.25 -5.23 0.15
C THR A 229 -10.52 -4.12 -0.86
N PHE A 230 -11.45 -4.29 -1.79
CA PHE A 230 -11.75 -3.30 -2.84
C PHE A 230 -13.24 -3.03 -3.00
N GLY A 231 -14.05 -4.09 -2.95
CA GLY A 231 -15.49 -4.03 -3.12
C GLY A 231 -16.21 -3.72 -1.81
N ASN A 232 -17.53 -3.82 -1.88
CA ASN A 232 -18.41 -3.58 -0.75
C ASN A 232 -18.49 -4.81 0.15
N GLY A 233 -18.08 -4.66 1.40
CA GLY A 233 -18.17 -5.72 2.40
C GLY A 233 -19.59 -5.92 2.95
N THR A 234 -19.68 -6.44 4.17
CA THR A 234 -20.95 -6.83 4.79
C THR A 234 -21.84 -5.66 5.17
N THR A 235 -21.28 -4.48 5.37
CA THR A 235 -21.99 -3.23 5.69
C THR A 235 -22.18 -2.34 4.46
N ASN A 236 -21.90 -2.87 3.26
CA ASN A 236 -21.95 -2.16 1.99
C ASN A 236 -20.95 -0.98 1.91
N LEU A 237 -19.86 -1.05 2.69
CA LEU A 237 -18.74 -0.11 2.64
C LEU A 237 -17.53 -0.78 1.97
N GLU A 238 -16.72 0.03 1.29
CA GLU A 238 -15.48 -0.43 0.67
C GLU A 238 -14.38 -0.62 1.72
N ARG A 239 -13.44 -1.54 1.45
CA ARG A 239 -12.21 -1.74 2.25
C ARG A 239 -12.44 -2.10 3.72
N GLU A 240 -13.49 -2.89 4.02
CA GLU A 240 -13.78 -3.29 5.41
C GLU A 240 -12.60 -4.01 6.09
N ALA A 241 -11.82 -4.80 5.34
CA ALA A 241 -10.62 -5.46 5.88
C ALA A 241 -9.59 -4.47 6.44
N TYR A 242 -9.44 -3.30 5.81
CA TYR A 242 -8.53 -2.24 6.28
C TYR A 242 -9.00 -1.66 7.61
N PHE A 243 -10.30 -1.35 7.72
CA PHE A 243 -10.85 -0.78 8.94
C PHE A 243 -10.83 -1.78 10.11
N VAL A 244 -11.23 -3.03 9.86
CA VAL A 244 -11.18 -4.09 10.88
C VAL A 244 -9.72 -4.33 11.31
N GLY A 245 -8.79 -4.37 10.35
CA GLY A 245 -7.34 -4.48 10.61
C GLY A 245 -6.82 -3.34 11.49
N TRP A 246 -7.22 -2.12 11.17
CA TRP A 246 -6.88 -0.92 11.95
C TRP A 246 -7.34 -1.03 13.41
N GLU A 247 -8.60 -1.42 13.63
CA GLU A 247 -9.19 -1.54 14.98
C GLU A 247 -8.56 -2.69 15.77
N ILE A 248 -8.36 -3.86 15.17
CA ILE A 248 -7.84 -5.03 15.89
C ILE A 248 -6.38 -4.85 16.32
N VAL A 249 -5.52 -4.32 15.44
CA VAL A 249 -4.12 -4.08 15.80
C VAL A 249 -4.01 -2.98 16.85
N ARG A 250 -4.85 -1.94 16.76
CA ARG A 250 -4.95 -0.92 17.82
C ARG A 250 -5.35 -1.54 19.16
N TYR A 251 -6.41 -2.33 19.18
CA TYR A 251 -6.88 -3.01 20.38
C TYR A 251 -5.78 -3.88 21.01
N LEU A 252 -5.10 -4.70 20.20
CA LEU A 252 -4.00 -5.55 20.66
C LEU A 252 -2.85 -4.74 21.27
N LEU A 253 -2.48 -3.61 20.66
CA LEU A 253 -1.49 -2.68 21.22
C LEU A 253 -1.95 -2.10 22.57
N GLU A 254 -3.23 -1.74 22.71
CA GLU A 254 -3.82 -1.26 23.97
C GLU A 254 -3.84 -2.34 25.06
N GLN A 255 -3.94 -3.62 24.68
CA GLN A 255 -3.77 -4.78 25.58
C GLN A 255 -2.30 -5.14 25.86
N GLY A 256 -1.34 -4.41 25.30
CA GLY A 256 0.10 -4.62 25.51
C GLY A 256 0.73 -5.69 24.62
N VAL A 257 0.03 -6.18 23.60
CA VAL A 257 0.61 -7.04 22.58
C VAL A 257 1.49 -6.21 21.66
N SER A 258 2.74 -6.61 21.48
CA SER A 258 3.71 -5.89 20.64
C SER A 258 3.55 -6.17 19.15
N PHE A 259 4.00 -5.26 18.29
CA PHE A 259 4.12 -5.47 16.84
C PHE A 259 4.85 -6.76 16.48
N LYS A 260 5.95 -7.05 17.19
CA LYS A 260 6.71 -8.30 17.02
C LYS A 260 5.85 -9.54 17.26
N GLN A 261 5.05 -9.55 18.32
CA GLN A 261 4.18 -10.71 18.62
C GLN A 261 3.15 -10.92 17.52
N MET A 262 2.46 -9.85 17.08
CA MET A 262 1.49 -9.92 15.99
C MET A 262 2.13 -10.36 14.66
N ALA A 263 3.27 -9.78 14.29
CA ALA A 263 3.95 -10.09 13.03
C ALA A 263 4.61 -11.48 12.99
N SER A 264 4.71 -12.18 14.13
CA SER A 264 5.26 -13.53 14.20
C SER A 264 4.21 -14.63 14.01
N ILE A 265 2.92 -14.27 13.96
CA ILE A 265 1.83 -15.22 13.72
C ILE A 265 1.98 -15.74 12.29
N GLN A 266 2.07 -17.06 12.13
CA GLN A 266 2.27 -17.66 10.81
C GLN A 266 0.98 -17.57 9.99
N GLU A 267 1.10 -17.45 8.67
CA GLU A 267 -0.04 -17.21 7.76
C GLU A 267 -1.23 -18.14 8.02
N GLU A 268 -0.96 -19.44 8.22
CA GLU A 268 -1.95 -20.49 8.46
C GLU A 268 -2.71 -20.31 9.79
N ASP A 269 -2.11 -19.64 10.78
CA ASP A 269 -2.69 -19.42 12.10
C ASP A 269 -3.45 -18.10 12.20
N ILE A 270 -3.26 -17.17 11.25
CA ILE A 270 -3.86 -15.82 11.31
C ILE A 270 -5.39 -15.87 11.41
N PRO A 271 -6.14 -16.64 10.59
CA PRO A 271 -7.60 -16.66 10.67
C PRO A 271 -8.12 -17.07 12.05
N ASN A 272 -7.55 -18.12 12.64
CA ASN A 272 -7.94 -18.63 13.96
C ASN A 272 -7.62 -17.59 15.05
N TYR A 273 -6.41 -17.03 15.03
CA TYR A 273 -6.00 -15.99 15.97
C TYR A 273 -6.94 -14.79 15.92
N LEU A 274 -7.24 -14.26 14.73
CA LEU A 274 -8.15 -13.14 14.57
C LEU A 274 -9.58 -13.49 14.99
N GLY A 275 -10.03 -14.72 14.77
CA GLY A 275 -11.36 -15.18 15.19
C GLY A 275 -11.57 -15.04 16.70
N GLU A 276 -10.58 -15.44 17.50
CA GLU A 276 -10.61 -15.28 18.96
C GLU A 276 -10.63 -13.81 19.37
N ILE A 277 -9.72 -13.01 18.80
CA ILE A 277 -9.58 -11.59 19.16
C ILE A 277 -10.78 -10.75 18.70
N LEU A 278 -11.38 -11.02 17.54
CA LEU A 278 -12.56 -10.26 17.06
C LEU A 278 -13.79 -10.48 17.95
N VAL A 279 -13.92 -11.66 18.56
CA VAL A 279 -14.98 -11.93 19.55
C VAL A 279 -14.75 -11.10 20.82
N GLU A 280 -13.51 -11.02 21.31
CA GLU A 280 -13.15 -10.19 22.47
C GLU A 280 -13.31 -8.70 22.17
N LEU A 281 -12.82 -8.24 21.03
CA LEU A 281 -12.92 -6.86 20.56
C LEU A 281 -14.38 -6.42 20.47
N ASN A 282 -15.26 -7.28 19.95
CA ASN A 282 -16.67 -6.96 19.87
C ASN A 282 -17.29 -6.73 21.26
N GLN A 283 -16.87 -7.49 22.28
CA GLN A 283 -17.32 -7.30 23.67
C GLN A 283 -16.71 -6.06 24.33
N TRP A 284 -15.56 -5.58 23.84
CA TRP A 284 -14.88 -4.40 24.36
C TRP A 284 -15.48 -3.08 23.85
N ILE A 285 -16.01 -3.09 22.62
CA ILE A 285 -16.60 -1.91 21.97
C ILE A 285 -18.07 -1.71 22.38
N ASP A 286 -18.78 -2.79 22.73
CA ASP A 286 -20.16 -2.78 23.23
C ASP A 286 -20.25 -2.21 24.68
#